data_AF-A0A4Q7II54-F1
#
_entry.id   AF-A0A4Q7II54-F1
#
_cell.length_a   1.000
_cell.length_b   1.000
_cell.length_c   1.000
_cell.angle_alpha   90.00
_cell.angle_beta   90.00
_cell.angle_gamma   90.00
#
_symmetry.space_group_name_H-M   'P 1'
#
loop_
_entity.id
_entity.type
_entity.pdbx_description
1 polymer ?
#
loop_
_entity_poly.entity_id
_entity_poly.type
_entity_poly.pdbx_seq_one_letter_code
_entity_poly.pdbx_strand_id
1 'polypeptide(L)' 'KKRERFWYVQSFQTIKKEQEIVLPLSKFYPSFRGYRLNLGNFSSQTIGEIAILIANKKNEKFKLEIEKISIR' A
#
# COMPACT_ATOMS: atom_id res chain seq x y z
N LYS A 1 22.45 -7.18 -6.88
CA LYS A 1 20.98 -7.05 -7.07
C LYS A 1 20.59 -5.58 -7.00
N LYS A 2 20.12 -4.98 -8.10
CA LYS A 2 19.63 -3.60 -8.13
C LYS A 2 18.31 -3.57 -7.35
N ARG A 3 18.31 -3.01 -6.13
CA ARG A 3 17.07 -2.83 -5.36
C ARG A 3 16.17 -1.89 -6.15
N GLU A 4 14.98 -2.35 -6.52
CA GLU A 4 13.94 -1.44 -7.00
C GLU A 4 13.73 -0.40 -5.92
N ARG A 5 13.95 0.87 -6.26
CA ARG A 5 13.91 1.96 -5.26
C ARG A 5 12.48 2.45 -5.04
N PHE A 6 11.51 1.96 -5.77
CA PHE A 6 10.13 2.46 -5.77
C PHE A 6 9.16 1.37 -5.30
N TRP A 7 7.97 1.81 -4.90
CA TRP A 7 6.89 0.97 -4.41
C TRP A 7 5.67 1.18 -5.27
N TYR A 8 4.85 0.16 -5.42
CA TYR A 8 3.50 0.32 -5.91
C TYR A 8 2.60 0.69 -4.73
N VAL A 9 1.91 1.83 -4.81
CA VAL A 9 1.19 2.44 -3.69
C VAL A 9 -0.27 2.64 -4.04
N GLN A 10 -1.14 2.41 -3.05
CA GLN A 10 -2.55 2.76 -3.07
C GLN A 10 -2.95 3.21 -1.67
N SER A 11 -3.61 4.36 -1.56
CA SER A 11 -4.11 4.86 -0.28
C SER A 11 -5.51 4.34 0.00
N PHE A 12 -5.80 4.10 1.27
CA PHE A 12 -7.12 3.74 1.75
C PHE A 12 -7.42 4.47 3.06
N GLN A 13 -8.68 4.49 3.45
CA GLN A 13 -9.14 5.05 4.72
C GLN A 13 -9.75 3.94 5.57
N THR A 14 -9.68 4.13 6.88
CA THR A 14 -10.28 3.21 7.84
C THR A 14 -11.36 3.87 8.68
N ILE A 15 -12.30 3.05 9.14
CA ILE A 15 -13.20 3.41 10.24
C ILE A 15 -12.63 2.87 11.55
N LYS A 16 -13.14 3.34 12.70
CA LYS A 16 -12.72 2.90 14.04
C LYS A 16 -13.36 1.55 14.46
N LYS A 17 -13.68 0.70 13.49
CA LYS A 17 -14.34 -0.61 13.65
C LYS A 17 -13.70 -1.61 12.70
N GLU A 18 -13.96 -2.88 12.95
CA GLU A 18 -13.64 -3.96 12.03
C GLU A 18 -14.28 -3.74 10.66
N GLN A 19 -13.50 -3.94 9.60
CA GLN A 19 -13.96 -3.77 8.22
C GLN A 19 -13.06 -4.52 7.24
N GLU A 20 -13.65 -5.00 6.14
CA GLU A 20 -12.91 -5.51 4.99
C GLU A 20 -12.53 -4.35 4.05
N ILE A 21 -11.26 -4.27 3.66
CA ILE A 21 -10.77 -3.30 2.68
C ILE A 21 -10.29 -4.07 1.44
N VAL A 22 -10.92 -3.79 0.29
CA VAL A 22 -10.57 -4.42 -0.98
C VAL A 22 -9.79 -3.42 -1.83
N LEU A 23 -8.53 -3.75 -2.11
CA LEU A 23 -7.62 -2.90 -2.89
C LEU A 23 -7.28 -3.59 -4.21
N PRO A 24 -7.80 -3.11 -5.37
CA PRO A 24 -7.45 -3.69 -6.67
C PRO A 24 -5.96 -3.51 -6.96
N LEU A 25 -5.25 -4.62 -7.21
CA LEU A 25 -3.81 -4.60 -7.51
C LEU A 25 -3.48 -3.71 -8.72
N SER A 26 -4.34 -3.70 -9.74
CA SER A 26 -4.20 -2.86 -10.94
C SER A 26 -4.28 -1.36 -10.69
N LYS A 27 -4.74 -0.93 -9.51
CA LYS A 27 -4.81 0.48 -9.11
C LYS A 27 -3.58 0.94 -8.31
N PHE A 28 -2.65 0.05 -7.95
CA PHE A 28 -1.42 0.47 -7.29
C PHE A 28 -0.48 1.10 -8.32
N TYR A 29 -0.12 2.37 -8.12
CA TYR A 29 0.74 3.12 -9.01
C TYR A 29 2.18 3.19 -8.48
N PRO A 30 3.19 3.27 -9.34
CA PRO A 30 4.58 3.31 -8.93
C PRO A 30 4.94 4.67 -8.32
N SER A 31 5.58 4.65 -7.15
CA SER A 31 5.94 5.82 -6.37
C SER A 31 7.32 5.68 -5.74
N PHE A 32 8.13 6.73 -5.83
CA PHE A 32 9.41 6.82 -5.13
C PHE A 32 9.46 8.09 -4.30
N ARG A 33 9.61 7.95 -2.97
CA ARG A 33 9.69 9.09 -2.03
C ARG A 33 8.51 10.07 -2.19
N GLY A 34 7.33 9.54 -2.48
CA GLY A 34 6.10 10.32 -2.68
C GLY A 34 5.88 10.83 -4.11
N TYR A 35 6.85 10.70 -5.01
CA TYR A 35 6.71 11.07 -6.41
C TYR A 35 6.16 9.90 -7.23
N ARG A 36 5.04 10.14 -7.93
CA ARG A 36 4.51 9.18 -8.91
C ARG A 36 5.48 9.07 -10.09
N LEU A 37 5.81 7.85 -10.48
CA LEU A 37 6.68 7.58 -11.62
C LEU A 37 5.86 7.46 -12.91
N ASN A 38 6.47 7.78 -14.05
CA ASN A 38 5.91 7.52 -15.37
C ASN A 38 6.15 6.06 -15.77
N LEU A 39 5.56 5.14 -15.02
CA LEU A 39 5.57 3.70 -15.23
C LEU A 39 4.13 3.19 -15.12
N GLY A 40 3.86 2.02 -15.70
CA GLY A 40 2.56 1.37 -15.59
C GLY A 40 2.21 1.03 -14.13
N ASN A 41 0.92 0.84 -13.86
CA ASN A 41 0.47 0.32 -12.57
C ASN A 41 0.92 -1.14 -12.37
N PHE A 42 0.80 -1.63 -11.14
CA PHE A 42 1.18 -3.00 -10.81
C PHE A 42 0.41 -4.03 -11.65
N SER A 43 1.15 -4.91 -12.32
CA SER A 43 0.62 -5.95 -13.21
C SER A 43 1.26 -7.33 -12.99
N SER A 44 2.08 -7.48 -11.94
CA SER A 44 2.69 -8.76 -11.61
C SER A 44 1.67 -9.70 -10.96
N GLN A 45 1.90 -11.00 -11.09
CA GLN A 45 1.10 -12.04 -10.44
C GLN A 45 1.63 -12.41 -9.05
N THR A 46 2.80 -11.89 -8.67
CA THR A 46 3.46 -12.20 -7.39
C THR A 46 3.73 -10.94 -6.60
N ILE A 47 3.57 -11.03 -5.28
CA ILE A 47 3.88 -9.97 -4.32
C ILE A 47 5.02 -10.47 -3.45
N GLY A 48 6.15 -9.76 -3.47
CA GLY A 48 7.31 -10.11 -2.64
C GLY A 48 7.27 -9.51 -1.24
N GLU A 49 6.77 -8.28 -1.12
CA GLU A 49 6.72 -7.54 0.14
C GLU A 49 5.49 -6.64 0.18
N ILE A 50 4.92 -6.46 1.39
CA ILE A 50 3.82 -5.55 1.67
C ILE A 50 4.22 -4.65 2.82
N ALA A 51 3.97 -3.34 2.67
CA ALA A 51 4.18 -2.35 3.71
C ALA A 51 2.90 -1.52 3.90
N ILE A 52 2.57 -1.22 5.16
CA ILE A 52 1.50 -0.28 5.51
C ILE A 52 2.16 1.00 5.99
N LEU A 53 1.91 2.10 5.29
CA LEU A 53 2.51 3.40 5.58
C LEU A 53 1.46 4.34 6.16
N ILE A 54 1.72 4.85 7.37
CA ILE A 54 0.94 5.91 8.00
C ILE A 54 1.70 7.23 7.77
N ALA A 55 1.19 8.07 6.87
CA ALA A 55 1.89 9.27 6.40
C ALA A 55 1.00 10.52 6.34
N ASN A 56 0.17 10.74 7.36
CA ASN A 56 -0.71 11.91 7.43
C ASN A 56 -0.05 13.18 8.02
N LYS A 57 1.27 13.11 8.33
CA LYS A 57 2.09 14.18 8.92
C LYS A 57 1.60 14.68 10.30
N LYS A 58 0.78 13.91 11.00
CA LYS A 58 0.29 14.23 12.35
C LYS A 58 0.98 13.32 13.36
N ASN A 59 1.40 13.90 14.48
CA ASN A 59 1.91 13.12 15.61
C ASN A 59 0.71 12.62 16.44
N GLU A 60 0.25 11.41 16.14
CA GLU A 60 -0.91 10.81 16.79
C GLU A 60 -0.61 9.39 17.27
N LYS A 61 -1.28 9.00 18.37
CA LYS A 61 -1.28 7.60 18.82
C LYS A 61 -2.14 6.80 17.85
N PHE A 62 -1.57 5.77 17.26
CA PHE A 62 -2.31 4.84 16.41
C PHE A 62 -2.18 3.41 16.92
N LYS A 63 -3.19 2.60 16.63
CA LYS A 63 -3.18 1.16 16.80
C LYS A 63 -3.70 0.55 15.51
N LEU A 64 -2.95 -0.39 14.94
CA LEU A 64 -3.33 -1.11 13.73
C LEU A 64 -3.50 -2.58 14.12
N GLU A 65 -4.72 -3.09 13.95
CA GLU A 65 -5.08 -4.48 14.16
C GLU A 65 -5.44 -5.08 12.81
N ILE A 66 -4.86 -6.23 12.49
CA ILE A 66 -5.06 -6.91 11.21
C ILE A 66 -5.33 -8.37 11.52
N GLU A 67 -6.51 -8.84 11.16
CA GLU A 67 -6.85 -10.25 11.29
C GLU A 67 -6.26 -11.08 10.16
N LYS A 68 -6.38 -10.59 8.91
CA LYS A 68 -5.95 -11.31 7.73
C LYS A 68 -5.61 -10.38 6.58
N ILE A 69 -4.60 -10.75 5.82
CA ILE A 69 -4.31 -10.21 4.49
C ILE A 69 -4.38 -11.39 3.50
N SER A 70 -5.11 -11.23 2.41
CA SER A 70 -5.25 -12.27 1.40
C SER A 70 -5.38 -11.70 -0.01
N ILE A 71 -4.94 -12.49 -0.98
CA ILE A 71 -5.12 -12.24 -2.41
C ILE A 71 -6.19 -13.23 -2.89
N ARG A 72 -7.14 -12.77 -3.70
CA ARG A 72 -8.22 -13.56 -4.29
C ARG A 72 -8.34 -13.29 -5.78
#